data_AF-A0A1J5HVS5-F1
#
_entry.id   AF-A0A1J5HVS5-F1
#
_cell.length_a   1.000
_cell.length_b   1.000
_cell.length_c   1.000
_cell.angle_alpha   90.00
_cell.angle_beta   90.00
_cell.angle_gamma   90.00
#
_symmetry.space_group_name_H-M   'P 1'
#
loop_
_entity.id
_entity.type
_entity.pdbx_description
1 polymer ?
#
loop_
_entity_poly.entity_id
_entity_poly.type
_entity_poly.pdbx_seq_one_letter_code
_entity_poly.pdbx_strand_id
1 'polypeptide(L)'
;MDRCMAGDLLKEAFPEAVLNIEEFRGETSITIDAGKIREVMTFLKENEKLGYDLLLDLAGVDFADRSPRFMIAYLLHSMRFNNRLRIKTTVAEGASVDTVSDIWLAANWMEREVYDLFGIQFNNHPHLKRILLTDDFVGHPLRKDFPVKGADFDQPLQVCLEEER
;
A
#
# COMPACT_ATOMS: atom_id res chain seq x y z
N MET A 1 27.48 12.26 -4.16
CA MET A 1 26.14 11.74 -4.47
C MET A 1 26.20 10.26 -4.15
N ASP A 2 25.80 9.88 -2.95
CA ASP A 2 25.79 8.48 -2.55
C ASP A 2 24.67 7.80 -3.33
N ARG A 3 25.04 6.93 -4.28
CA ARG A 3 24.07 6.10 -5.01
C ARG A 3 23.29 5.27 -4.00
N CYS A 4 21.96 5.26 -4.11
CA CYS A 4 21.13 4.36 -3.32
C CYS A 4 21.44 2.89 -3.67
N MET A 5 22.17 2.22 -2.78
CA MET A 5 22.54 0.80 -2.91
C MET A 5 21.32 -0.12 -3.14
N ALA A 6 20.17 0.20 -2.55
CA ALA A 6 18.93 -0.55 -2.75
C ALA A 6 18.44 -0.46 -4.20
N GLY A 7 18.53 0.72 -4.81
CA GLY A 7 18.16 0.93 -6.21
C GLY A 7 19.03 0.14 -7.18
N ASP A 8 20.34 0.11 -6.93
CA ASP A 8 21.29 -0.64 -7.76
C ASP A 8 21.05 -2.15 -7.66
N LEU A 9 20.93 -2.69 -6.44
CA LEU A 9 20.66 -4.12 -6.22
C LEU A 9 19.31 -4.57 -6.79
N LEU A 10 18.27 -3.73 -6.71
CA LEU A 10 16.99 -4.03 -7.31
C LEU A 10 17.03 -4.04 -8.84
N LYS A 11 17.80 -3.14 -9.46
CA LYS A 11 17.99 -3.15 -10.92
C LYS A 11 18.76 -4.38 -11.40
N GLU A 12 19.71 -4.86 -10.61
CA GLU A 12 20.43 -6.10 -10.92
C GLU A 12 19.53 -7.34 -10.81
N ALA A 13 18.69 -7.42 -9.78
CA ALA A 13 17.82 -8.57 -9.54
C ALA A 13 16.53 -8.56 -10.37
N PHE A 14 15.94 -7.38 -10.60
CA PHE A 14 14.63 -7.20 -11.23
C PHE A 14 14.63 -6.03 -12.24
N PRO A 15 15.43 -6.11 -13.31
CA PRO A 15 15.63 -4.99 -14.25
C PRO A 15 14.32 -4.50 -14.89
N GLU A 16 13.39 -5.40 -15.18
CA GLU A 16 12.10 -5.07 -15.82
C GLU A 16 11.03 -4.60 -14.82
N ALA A 17 11.18 -4.92 -13.53
CA ALA A 17 10.20 -4.53 -12.50
C ALA A 17 10.42 -3.09 -12.01
N VAL A 18 11.64 -2.56 -12.13
CA VAL A 18 11.99 -1.20 -11.67
C VAL A 18 11.62 -0.19 -12.75
N LEU A 19 10.49 0.49 -12.55
CA LEU A 19 9.96 1.46 -13.51
C LEU A 19 10.61 2.84 -13.36
N ASN A 20 10.87 3.27 -12.12
CA ASN A 20 11.47 4.58 -11.85
C ASN A 20 12.23 4.58 -10.52
N ILE A 21 13.31 5.34 -10.45
CA ILE A 21 14.02 5.64 -9.20
C ILE A 21 14.14 7.16 -9.08
N GLU A 22 13.63 7.70 -7.98
CA GLU A 22 13.63 9.11 -7.65
C GLU A 22 14.34 9.31 -6.31
N GLU A 23 15.22 10.30 -6.24
CA GLU A 23 15.81 10.76 -4.98
C GLU A 23 15.43 12.21 -4.74
N PHE A 24 14.82 12.46 -3.59
CA PHE A 24 14.41 13.81 -3.21
C PHE A 24 14.68 14.05 -1.73
N ARG A 25 15.46 15.10 -1.44
CA ARG A 25 15.82 15.52 -0.07
C ARG A 25 16.37 14.40 0.82
N GLY A 26 17.14 13.48 0.24
CA GLY A 26 17.74 12.35 0.95
C GLY A 26 16.82 11.14 1.13
N GLU A 27 15.64 11.14 0.53
CA GLU A 27 14.76 9.97 0.48
C GLU A 27 14.78 9.34 -0.91
N THR A 28 14.95 8.03 -0.96
CA THR A 28 14.81 7.27 -2.21
C THR A 28 13.39 6.71 -2.33
N SER A 29 12.78 6.96 -3.49
CA SER A 29 11.52 6.35 -3.90
C SER A 29 11.74 5.50 -5.15
N ILE A 30 11.28 4.26 -5.13
CA ILE A 30 11.38 3.35 -6.28
C ILE A 30 9.97 2.93 -6.68
N THR A 31 9.64 3.11 -7.96
CA THR A 31 8.37 2.65 -8.51
C THR A 31 8.55 1.28 -9.11
N ILE A 32 7.74 0.32 -8.67
CA ILE A 32 7.82 -1.10 -8.99
C ILE A 32 6.52 -1.53 -9.68
N ASP A 33 6.66 -2.37 -10.70
CA ASP A 33 5.53 -3.03 -11.35
C ASP A 33 4.71 -3.86 -10.35
N ALA A 34 3.37 -3.71 -10.40
CA ALA A 34 2.48 -4.35 -9.44
C ALA A 34 2.54 -5.88 -9.49
N GLY A 35 2.81 -6.48 -10.66
CA GLY A 35 2.94 -7.92 -10.82
C GLY A 35 4.21 -8.50 -10.20
N LYS A 36 5.16 -7.64 -9.80
CA LYS A 36 6.43 -8.03 -9.19
C LYS A 36 6.61 -7.54 -7.76
N ILE A 37 5.57 -6.92 -7.19
CA ILE A 37 5.67 -6.30 -5.86
C ILE A 37 6.08 -7.31 -4.79
N ARG A 38 5.48 -8.51 -4.79
CA ARG A 38 5.72 -9.53 -3.77
C ARG A 38 7.17 -10.02 -3.80
N GLU A 39 7.65 -10.35 -4.99
CA GLU A 39 9.03 -10.82 -5.21
C GLU A 39 10.06 -9.76 -4.76
N VAL A 40 9.82 -8.50 -5.12
CA VAL A 40 10.67 -7.36 -4.73
C VAL A 40 10.64 -7.14 -3.22
N MET A 41 9.46 -7.19 -2.60
CA MET A 41 9.30 -6.98 -1.17
C MET A 41 9.99 -8.07 -0.34
N THR A 42 9.86 -9.34 -0.76
CA THR A 42 10.60 -10.46 -0.14
C THR A 42 12.10 -10.23 -0.26
N PHE A 43 12.59 -9.87 -1.45
CA PHE A 43 14.01 -9.58 -1.65
C PHE A 43 14.52 -8.44 -0.76
N LEU A 44 13.75 -7.35 -0.62
CA LEU A 44 14.11 -6.21 0.23
C LEU A 44 14.24 -6.61 1.71
N LYS A 45 13.37 -7.50 2.18
CA LYS A 45 13.42 -8.00 3.57
C LYS A 45 14.56 -8.98 3.79
N GLU A 46 14.72 -9.96 2.90
CA GLU A 46 15.62 -11.11 3.09
C GLU A 46 17.07 -10.82 2.70
N ASN A 47 17.32 -9.84 1.83
CA ASN A 47 18.68 -9.54 1.39
C ASN A 47 19.53 -9.00 2.55
N GLU A 48 20.62 -9.70 2.88
CA GLU A 48 21.50 -9.37 4.02
C GLU A 48 22.12 -7.98 3.96
N LYS A 49 22.29 -7.41 2.76
CA LYS A 49 22.84 -6.06 2.53
C LYS A 49 21.79 -4.97 2.66
N LEU A 50 20.50 -5.31 2.59
CA LEU A 50 19.39 -4.35 2.63
C LEU A 50 18.60 -4.45 3.93
N GLY A 51 18.13 -5.64 4.28
CA GLY A 51 17.47 -5.95 5.55
C GLY A 51 16.39 -4.95 5.94
N TYR A 52 15.39 -4.73 5.09
CA TYR A 52 14.22 -3.90 5.40
C TYR A 52 13.25 -4.67 6.30
N ASP A 53 13.56 -4.70 7.60
CA ASP A 53 12.86 -5.50 8.60
C ASP A 53 11.56 -4.86 9.11
N LEU A 54 11.38 -3.55 8.91
CA LEU A 54 10.22 -2.81 9.39
C LEU A 54 9.41 -2.17 8.26
N LEU A 55 8.14 -2.53 8.14
CA LEU A 55 7.14 -1.78 7.39
C LEU A 55 6.56 -0.68 8.30
N LEU A 56 6.87 0.57 8.00
CA LEU A 56 6.41 1.72 8.77
C LEU A 56 4.98 2.10 8.43
N ASP A 57 4.64 2.08 7.14
CA ASP A 57 3.35 2.53 6.64
C ASP A 57 3.06 1.95 5.26
N LEU A 58 1.77 1.80 4.93
CA LEU A 58 1.27 1.40 3.63
C LEU A 58 0.01 2.22 3.34
N ALA A 59 0.11 3.11 2.36
CA ALA A 59 -0.94 4.07 2.05
C ALA A 59 -1.37 4.00 0.58
N GLY A 60 -2.68 4.10 0.35
CA GLY A 60 -3.27 4.29 -0.97
C GLY A 60 -3.27 5.77 -1.38
N VAL A 61 -3.13 6.03 -2.67
CA VAL A 61 -3.25 7.36 -3.27
C VAL A 61 -4.11 7.24 -4.52
N ASP A 62 -5.14 8.08 -4.63
CA ASP A 62 -6.00 8.18 -5.80
C ASP A 62 -5.57 9.35 -6.70
N PHE A 63 -5.07 9.04 -7.89
CA PHE A 63 -4.80 10.00 -8.96
C PHE A 63 -5.91 9.91 -10.01
N ALA A 64 -7.03 10.59 -9.78
CA ALA A 64 -8.20 10.56 -10.65
C ALA A 64 -7.91 10.84 -12.14
N ASP A 65 -6.91 11.68 -12.44
CA ASP A 65 -6.54 12.08 -13.79
C ASP A 65 -5.47 11.19 -14.44
N ARG A 66 -5.09 10.05 -13.82
CA ARG A 66 -3.99 9.18 -14.30
C ARG A 66 -4.48 7.77 -14.63
N SER A 67 -3.73 7.11 -15.51
CA SER A 67 -3.85 5.68 -15.78
C SER A 67 -2.46 5.05 -15.66
N PRO A 68 -2.22 4.12 -14.71
CA PRO A 68 -3.17 3.60 -13.72
C PRO A 68 -3.61 4.64 -12.65
N ARG A 69 -4.86 4.53 -12.17
CA ARG A 69 -5.51 5.50 -11.28
C ARG A 69 -4.92 5.50 -9.86
N PHE A 70 -4.72 4.31 -9.30
CA PHE A 70 -4.30 4.16 -7.92
C PHE A 70 -2.80 3.98 -7.80
N MET A 71 -2.24 4.40 -6.68
CA MET A 71 -0.88 4.08 -6.27
C MET A 71 -0.89 3.59 -4.83
N ILE A 72 -0.14 2.54 -4.54
CA ILE A 72 0.15 2.10 -3.17
C ILE A 72 1.60 2.50 -2.87
N ALA A 73 1.80 3.19 -1.76
CA ALA A 73 3.12 3.54 -1.25
C ALA A 73 3.43 2.75 0.01
N TYR A 74 4.54 2.02 0.01
CA TYR A 74 5.08 1.28 1.13
C TYR A 74 6.29 2.04 1.68
N LEU A 75 6.29 2.35 2.97
CA LEU A 75 7.41 2.97 3.65
C LEU A 75 8.15 1.89 4.44
N LEU A 76 9.35 1.57 3.98
CA LEU A 76 10.19 0.55 4.58
C LEU A 76 11.34 1.19 5.35
N HIS A 77 11.74 0.55 6.43
CA HIS A 77 12.90 0.92 7.21
C HIS A 77 13.76 -0.30 7.51
N SER A 78 15.06 -0.16 7.26
CA SER A 78 16.06 -1.09 7.77
C SER A 78 16.57 -0.55 9.09
N MET A 79 16.27 -1.26 10.17
CA MET A 79 16.78 -0.92 11.51
C MET A 79 18.28 -1.15 11.59
N ARG A 80 18.79 -2.20 10.93
CA ARG A 80 20.21 -2.56 10.93
C ARG A 80 21.10 -1.49 10.29
N PHE A 81 20.66 -0.96 9.15
CA PHE A 81 21.43 0.03 8.38
C PHE A 81 20.93 1.47 8.60
N ASN A 82 19.90 1.65 9.44
CA ASN A 82 19.23 2.92 9.68
C ASN A 82 18.87 3.67 8.39
N ASN A 83 18.33 2.95 7.42
CA ASN A 83 17.99 3.47 6.10
C ASN A 83 16.49 3.36 5.83
N ARG A 84 15.93 4.32 5.08
CA ARG A 84 14.52 4.35 4.70
C ARG A 84 14.38 4.22 3.19
N LEU A 85 13.36 3.51 2.75
CA LEU A 85 13.05 3.33 1.34
C LEU A 85 11.55 3.40 1.13
N ARG A 86 11.14 4.13 0.10
CA ARG A 86 9.73 4.18 -0.31
C ARG A 86 9.55 3.36 -1.57
N ILE A 87 8.76 2.31 -1.51
CA ILE A 87 8.33 1.58 -2.70
C ILE A 87 6.96 2.11 -3.12
N LYS A 88 6.80 2.42 -4.40
CA LYS A 88 5.53 2.85 -4.99
C LYS A 88 5.12 1.79 -6.00
N THR A 89 3.85 1.45 -6.08
CA THR A 89 3.31 0.63 -7.17
C THR A 89 2.01 1.23 -7.67
N THR A 90 1.77 1.17 -8.98
CA THR A 90 0.57 1.72 -9.60
C THR A 90 -0.40 0.61 -9.94
N VAL A 91 -1.68 0.82 -9.63
CA VAL A 91 -2.73 -0.19 -9.73
C VAL A 91 -3.90 0.39 -10.52
N ALA A 92 -4.36 -0.35 -11.52
CA ALA A 92 -5.54 0.02 -12.29
C ALA A 92 -6.81 -0.23 -11.45
N GLU A 93 -7.89 0.46 -11.80
CA GLU A 93 -9.18 0.20 -11.16
C GLU A 93 -9.66 -1.22 -11.47
N GLY A 94 -10.07 -1.96 -10.43
CA GLY A 94 -10.45 -3.37 -10.54
C GLY A 94 -9.29 -4.36 -10.61
N ALA A 95 -8.04 -3.89 -10.72
CA ALA A 95 -6.87 -4.74 -10.58
C ALA A 95 -6.58 -5.03 -9.10
N SER A 96 -5.93 -6.17 -8.85
CA SER A 96 -5.47 -6.57 -7.52
C SER A 96 -3.95 -6.61 -7.45
N VAL A 97 -3.43 -6.54 -6.24
CA VAL A 97 -2.01 -6.59 -5.91
C VAL A 97 -1.76 -7.70 -4.91
N ASP A 98 -0.63 -8.38 -4.94
CA ASP A 98 -0.36 -9.42 -3.95
C ASP A 98 -0.11 -8.85 -2.56
N THR A 99 -0.68 -9.49 -1.54
CA THR A 99 -0.44 -9.13 -0.12
C THR A 99 1.03 -9.28 0.24
N VAL A 100 1.47 -8.42 1.16
CA VAL A 100 2.76 -8.52 1.86
C VAL A 100 2.55 -8.77 3.37
N SER A 101 1.35 -9.14 3.81
CA SER A 101 1.01 -9.41 5.22
C SER A 101 1.72 -10.60 5.84
N ASP A 102 2.15 -11.57 5.02
CA ASP A 102 3.01 -12.68 5.44
C ASP A 102 4.49 -12.29 5.50
N ILE A 103 4.89 -11.25 4.74
CA ILE A 103 6.23 -10.66 4.81
C ILE A 103 6.33 -9.76 6.05
N TRP A 104 5.43 -8.79 6.22
CA TRP A 104 5.32 -7.97 7.43
C TRP A 104 3.91 -8.09 8.00
N LEU A 105 3.80 -8.64 9.22
CA LEU A 105 2.51 -8.84 9.88
C LEU A 105 1.70 -7.54 10.03
N ALA A 106 2.39 -6.40 10.18
CA ALA A 106 1.77 -5.08 10.25
C ALA A 106 0.96 -4.73 8.99
N ALA A 107 1.33 -5.26 7.82
CA ALA A 107 0.64 -4.96 6.57
C ALA A 107 -0.80 -5.48 6.57
N ASN A 108 -1.15 -6.48 7.39
CA ASN A 108 -2.53 -6.99 7.48
C ASN A 108 -3.55 -5.87 7.78
N TRP A 109 -3.21 -4.96 8.68
CA TRP A 109 -4.11 -3.87 9.06
C TRP A 109 -4.12 -2.77 8.00
N MET A 110 -2.95 -2.43 7.48
CA MET A 110 -2.79 -1.35 6.49
C MET A 110 -3.39 -1.72 5.12
N GLU A 111 -3.26 -2.98 4.68
CA GLU A 111 -3.87 -3.48 3.45
C GLU A 111 -5.41 -3.48 3.56
N ARG A 112 -5.96 -3.79 4.74
CA ARG A 112 -7.40 -3.67 5.01
C ARG A 112 -7.87 -2.22 5.02
N GLU A 113 -7.09 -1.29 5.56
CA GLU A 113 -7.40 0.14 5.49
C GLU A 113 -7.44 0.63 4.03
N VAL A 114 -6.43 0.27 3.23
CA VAL A 114 -6.39 0.63 1.80
C VAL A 114 -7.55 0.00 1.03
N TYR A 115 -7.91 -1.24 1.33
CA TYR A 115 -9.10 -1.88 0.77
C TYR A 115 -10.38 -1.14 1.17
N ASP A 116 -10.53 -0.78 2.45
CA ASP A 116 -11.74 -0.13 2.95
C ASP A 116 -11.93 1.28 2.37
N LEU A 117 -10.86 2.07 2.36
CA LEU A 117 -10.90 3.49 2.00
C LEU A 117 -10.73 3.77 0.50
N PHE A 118 -10.03 2.91 -0.23
CA PHE A 118 -9.77 3.06 -1.67
C PHE A 118 -10.32 1.92 -2.53
N GLY A 119 -10.70 0.78 -1.96
CA GLY A 119 -11.24 -0.36 -2.72
C GLY A 119 -10.21 -1.14 -3.52
N ILE A 120 -8.93 -1.01 -3.20
CA ILE A 120 -7.87 -1.79 -3.86
C ILE A 120 -7.82 -3.18 -3.23
N GLN A 121 -7.87 -4.22 -4.07
CA GLN A 121 -7.89 -5.61 -3.60
C GLN A 121 -6.48 -6.17 -3.44
N PHE A 122 -6.28 -6.93 -2.36
CA PHE A 122 -5.03 -7.64 -2.09
C PHE A 122 -5.22 -9.15 -2.23
N ASN A 123 -4.54 -9.77 -3.20
CA ASN A 123 -4.58 -11.22 -3.40
C ASN A 123 -3.92 -11.94 -2.23
N ASN A 124 -4.46 -13.11 -1.87
CA ASN A 124 -3.93 -13.99 -0.82
C ASN A 124 -3.91 -13.38 0.59
N HIS A 125 -4.55 -12.22 0.80
CA HIS A 125 -4.68 -11.62 2.12
C HIS A 125 -5.56 -12.51 3.01
N PRO A 126 -5.12 -12.89 4.24
CA PRO A 126 -5.80 -13.91 5.04
C PRO A 126 -7.21 -13.49 5.50
N HIS A 127 -7.46 -12.20 5.66
CA HIS A 127 -8.74 -11.68 6.14
C HIS A 127 -9.04 -10.28 5.61
N LEU A 128 -9.21 -10.16 4.28
CA LEU A 128 -9.46 -8.86 3.64
C LEU A 128 -10.93 -8.46 3.83
N LYS A 129 -11.19 -7.68 4.87
CA LYS A 129 -12.49 -7.07 5.14
C LYS A 129 -12.33 -5.63 5.62
N ARG A 130 -13.41 -4.85 5.54
CA ARG A 130 -13.48 -3.48 6.07
C ARG A 130 -13.01 -3.43 7.52
N ILE A 131 -12.45 -2.29 7.91
CA ILE A 131 -11.84 -2.11 9.24
C ILE A 131 -12.19 -0.79 9.90
N LEU A 132 -12.36 0.27 9.11
CA LEU A 132 -12.71 1.60 9.59
C LEU A 132 -14.18 1.92 9.38
N LEU A 133 -14.74 1.50 8.24
CA LEU A 133 -16.13 1.76 7.89
C LEU A 133 -17.06 0.68 8.44
N THR A 134 -18.33 1.04 8.60
CA THR A 134 -19.39 0.09 8.98
C THR A 134 -19.64 -0.92 7.85
N ASP A 135 -20.17 -2.08 8.21
CA ASP A 135 -20.37 -3.19 7.26
C ASP A 135 -21.37 -2.84 6.13
N ASP A 136 -22.28 -1.91 6.39
CA ASP A 136 -23.29 -1.39 5.47
C ASP A 136 -22.80 -0.23 4.61
N PHE A 137 -21.60 0.31 4.85
CA PHE A 137 -21.09 1.47 4.13
C PHE A 137 -20.89 1.16 2.63
N VAL A 138 -21.51 1.98 1.77
CA VAL A 138 -21.41 1.85 0.32
C VAL A 138 -20.35 2.82 -0.24
N GLY A 139 -19.33 2.26 -0.87
CA GLY A 139 -18.25 3.02 -1.52
C GLY A 139 -16.95 3.10 -0.71
N HIS A 140 -16.09 4.03 -1.13
CA HIS A 140 -14.70 4.19 -0.70
C HIS A 140 -14.37 5.68 -0.53
N PRO A 141 -14.37 6.20 0.71
CA PRO A 141 -14.45 7.63 0.98
C PRO A 141 -13.20 8.44 0.63
N LEU A 142 -12.01 7.81 0.52
CA LEU A 142 -10.78 8.53 0.14
C LEU A 142 -10.56 8.62 -1.37
N ARG A 143 -11.47 8.06 -2.17
CA ARG A 143 -11.47 8.28 -3.61
C ARG A 143 -11.94 9.70 -3.95
N LYS A 144 -11.37 10.29 -5.00
CA LYS A 144 -11.64 11.69 -5.41
C LYS A 144 -13.02 11.91 -6.01
N ASP A 145 -13.66 10.85 -6.49
CA ASP A 145 -15.05 10.83 -6.98
C ASP A 145 -16.09 10.66 -5.85
N PHE A 146 -15.65 10.35 -4.62
CA PHE A 146 -16.56 10.23 -3.50
C PHE A 146 -16.99 11.62 -2.98
N PRO A 147 -18.31 11.87 -2.80
CA PRO A 147 -18.79 13.16 -2.31
C PRO A 147 -18.34 13.40 -0.86
N VAL A 148 -17.88 14.63 -0.56
CA VAL A 148 -17.33 14.98 0.78
C VAL A 148 -18.29 14.69 1.92
N LYS A 149 -19.59 14.91 1.70
CA LYS A 149 -20.63 14.65 2.70
C LYS A 149 -21.00 13.15 2.78
N GLY A 150 -20.74 12.35 1.74
CA GLY A 150 -21.31 11.01 1.62
C GLY A 150 -22.82 11.06 1.34
N ALA A 151 -23.42 9.90 1.08
CA ALA A 151 -24.86 9.80 0.83
C ALA A 151 -25.70 9.99 2.11
N ASP A 152 -25.14 9.60 3.27
CA ASP A 152 -25.87 9.50 4.53
C ASP A 152 -25.54 10.64 5.51
N PHE A 153 -24.91 11.72 5.04
CA PHE A 153 -24.49 12.86 5.90
C PHE A 153 -25.60 13.43 6.77
N ASP A 154 -26.78 13.59 6.16
CA ASP A 154 -27.94 14.21 6.77
C ASP A 154 -28.86 13.17 7.43
N GLN A 155 -28.49 11.88 7.38
CA GLN A 155 -29.25 10.82 8.03
C GLN A 155 -28.83 10.72 9.50
N PRO A 156 -29.81 10.65 10.43
CA PRO A 156 -29.48 10.43 11.82
C PRO A 156 -28.80 9.06 11.99
N LEU A 157 -27.72 9.00 12.78
CA LEU A 157 -27.07 7.75 13.15
C LEU A 157 -28.10 6.81 13.80
N GLN A 158 -28.48 5.75 13.08
CA GLN A 158 -29.33 4.70 13.61
C GLN A 158 -28.44 3.69 14.32
N VAL A 159 -28.36 3.81 15.65
CA VAL A 159 -27.75 2.76 16.48
C VAL A 159 -28.80 1.67 16.64
N CYS A 160 -28.69 0.60 15.86
CA CYS A 160 -29.37 -0.65 16.15
C CYS A 160 -28.76 -1.22 17.44
N LEU A 161 -29.33 -0.84 18.58
CA LEU A 161 -29.07 -1.54 19.83
C LEU A 161 -29.68 -2.94 19.64
N GLU A 162 -28.86 -3.92 19.30
CA GLU A 162 -29.24 -5.32 19.53
C GLU A 162 -29.53 -5.43 21.02
N GLU A 163 -30.77 -5.77 21.38
CA GLU A 163 -31.08 -6.15 22.77
C GLU A 163 -30.09 -7.25 23.16
N GLU A 164 -29.25 -6.96 24.15
CA GLU A 164 -28.23 -7.86 24.69
C GLU A 164 -28.81 -9.27 24.84
N ARG A 165 -28.18 -10.26 24.21
CA ARG A 165 -28.52 -11.68 24.37
C ARG A 165 -27.47 -12.43 25.16
#